data_AF-A0A7Y4X9Q0-F1
#
_entry.id   AF-A0A7Y4X9Q0-F1
#
_cell.length_a   1.000
_cell.length_b   1.000
_cell.length_c   1.000
_cell.angle_alpha   90.00
_cell.angle_beta   90.00
_cell.angle_gamma   90.00
#
_symmetry.space_group_name_H-M   'P 1'
#
loop_
_entity.id
_entity.type
_entity.pdbx_description
1 polymer ?
#
loop_
_entity_poly.entity_id
_entity_poly.type
_entity_poly.pdbx_seq_one_letter_code
_entity_poly.pdbx_strand_id
1 'polypeptide(L)'
;DYATLIELIVKGEGGEARVAGTLFGRDELRIVEIDSYRVEAVPQGNMLLIRNDDKPGVVGRVGTFLGEQFVNIAQLNLSRNRAGGTAMSVYQIDETLRGSTLQELSQVPLVLSVKQINL
;
A
#
# COMPACT_ATOMS: atom_id res chain seq x y z
N ASP A 1 11.88 16.23 -7.35
CA ASP A 1 11.10 17.41 -6.93
C ASP A 1 9.75 17.43 -7.60
N TYR A 2 8.72 17.68 -6.80
CA TYR A 2 7.36 17.89 -7.29
C TYR A 2 7.06 19.39 -7.30
N ALA A 3 6.33 19.87 -8.31
CA ALA A 3 5.95 21.28 -8.40
C ALA A 3 5.05 21.73 -7.24
N THR A 4 4.26 20.80 -6.70
CA THR A 4 3.46 20.97 -5.49
C THR A 4 3.65 19.74 -4.59
N LEU A 5 3.60 19.91 -3.27
CA LEU A 5 3.66 18.78 -2.34
C LEU A 5 2.91 19.18 -1.07
N ILE A 6 2.00 18.30 -0.61
CA ILE A 6 1.38 18.39 0.69
C ILE A 6 1.84 17.18 1.49
N GLU A 7 2.23 17.43 2.73
CA GLU A 7 2.68 16.40 3.65
C GLU A 7 1.89 16.44 4.94
N LEU A 8 1.44 15.28 5.39
CA LEU A 8 0.81 15.06 6.67
C LEU A 8 1.70 14.15 7.52
N ILE A 9 2.06 14.63 8.71
CA ILE A 9 2.77 13.87 9.73
C ILE A 9 1.88 13.78 10.96
N VAL A 10 1.57 12.56 11.39
CA VAL A 10 0.82 12.29 12.62
C VAL A 10 1.76 11.64 13.62
N LYS A 11 1.85 12.23 14.83
CA LYS A 11 2.68 11.72 15.92
C LYS A 11 1.79 11.35 17.11
N GLY A 12 2.03 10.19 17.70
CA GLY A 12 1.35 9.73 18.90
C GLY A 12 2.22 8.76 19.69
N GLU A 13 1.67 8.16 20.74
CA GLU A 13 2.40 7.22 21.61
C GLU A 13 2.92 6.00 20.85
N GLY A 14 2.22 5.58 19.78
CA GLY A 14 2.62 4.47 18.91
C GLY A 14 3.66 4.80 17.83
N GLY A 15 4.18 6.03 17.80
CA GLY A 15 5.18 6.49 16.84
C GLY A 15 4.68 7.56 15.87
N GLU A 16 5.32 7.62 14.71
CA GLU A 16 5.07 8.61 13.67
C GLU A 16 4.62 7.93 12.38
N ALA A 17 3.59 8.48 11.73
CA ALA A 17 3.16 8.11 10.39
C ALA A 17 3.24 9.33 9.48
N ARG A 18 3.74 9.14 8.26
CA ARG A 18 3.92 10.21 7.27
C ARG A 18 3.26 9.82 5.96
N VAL A 19 2.56 10.76 5.33
CA VAL A 19 2.05 10.59 3.96
C VAL A 19 2.28 11.90 3.21
N ALA A 20 2.81 11.81 2.00
CA ALA A 20 2.95 12.95 1.11
C ALA A 20 2.20 12.72 -0.20
N GLY A 21 1.53 13.76 -0.68
CA GLY A 21 0.75 13.76 -1.90
C GLY A 21 1.04 14.98 -2.77
N THR A 22 0.81 14.85 -4.06
CA THR A 22 0.98 15.91 -5.04
C THR A 22 -0.15 15.86 -6.07
N LEU A 23 -0.24 16.93 -6.86
CA LEU A 23 -1.09 17.02 -8.03
C LEU A 23 -0.20 16.90 -9.28
N PHE A 24 -0.42 15.87 -10.08
CA PHE A 24 0.14 15.76 -11.42
C PHE A 24 -0.79 16.46 -12.41
N GLY A 25 -0.21 17.25 -13.31
CA GLY A 25 -0.99 18.03 -14.26
C GLY A 25 -1.92 19.03 -13.55
N ARG A 26 -3.23 18.95 -13.83
CA ARG A 26 -4.23 19.88 -13.27
C ARG A 26 -5.16 19.26 -12.23
N ASP A 27 -5.36 17.96 -12.26
CA ASP A 27 -6.42 17.28 -11.51
C ASP A 27 -6.05 15.85 -11.06
N GLU A 28 -4.87 15.34 -11.44
CA GLU A 28 -4.48 13.98 -11.09
C GLU A 28 -3.79 13.92 -9.72
N LEU A 29 -4.55 13.53 -8.70
CA LEU A 29 -4.01 13.30 -7.36
C LEU A 29 -3.10 12.08 -7.34
N ARG A 30 -1.99 12.19 -6.62
CA ARG A 30 -1.07 11.07 -6.34
C ARG A 30 -0.56 11.13 -4.92
N ILE A 31 -0.62 10.00 -4.22
CA ILE A 31 0.23 9.73 -3.06
C ILE A 31 1.60 9.34 -3.61
N VAL A 32 2.62 10.06 -3.16
CA VAL A 32 4.01 9.91 -3.62
C VAL A 32 4.95 9.37 -2.55
N GLU A 33 4.53 9.44 -1.29
CA GLU A 33 5.29 8.89 -0.17
C GLU A 33 4.34 8.39 0.92
N ILE A 34 4.64 7.21 1.46
CA ILE A 34 4.04 6.68 2.69
C ILE A 34 5.18 6.23 3.59
N ASP A 35 5.26 6.80 4.78
CA ASP A 35 6.38 6.71 5.71
C ASP A 35 7.71 7.08 5.05
N SER A 36 8.54 6.08 4.73
CA SER A 36 9.83 6.25 4.03
C SER A 36 9.84 5.63 2.63
N TYR A 37 8.67 5.16 2.18
CA TYR A 37 8.53 4.48 0.89
C TYR A 37 7.99 5.45 -0.15
N ARG A 38 8.75 5.63 -1.23
CA ARG A 38 8.28 6.37 -2.41
C ARG A 38 7.32 5.50 -3.19
N VAL A 39 6.06 5.89 -3.23
CA VAL A 39 5.00 5.15 -3.91
C VAL A 39 4.43 5.99 -5.05
N GLU A 40 3.63 5.37 -5.90
CA GLU A 40 2.80 6.07 -6.87
C GLU A 40 1.40 5.44 -6.83
N ALA A 41 0.53 6.03 -6.02
CA ALA A 41 -0.81 5.53 -5.80
C ALA A 41 -1.85 6.64 -5.99
N VAL A 42 -2.93 6.33 -6.71
CA VAL A 42 -4.09 7.23 -6.79
C VAL A 42 -4.91 7.07 -5.51
N PRO A 43 -5.17 8.14 -4.74
CA PRO A 43 -5.92 8.06 -3.49
C PRO A 43 -7.42 7.92 -3.74
N GLN A 44 -7.86 6.77 -4.25
CA GLN A 44 -9.27 6.52 -4.56
C GLN A 44 -9.65 5.05 -4.36
N GLY A 45 -10.91 4.78 -4.02
CA GLY A 45 -11.47 3.44 -4.00
C GLY A 45 -10.92 2.58 -2.86
N ASN A 46 -10.86 1.26 -3.07
CA ASN A 46 -10.39 0.33 -2.05
C ASN A 46 -8.90 0.07 -2.22
N MET A 47 -8.14 0.31 -1.15
CA MET A 47 -6.69 0.17 -1.15
C MET A 47 -6.23 -0.75 -0.02
N LEU A 48 -5.28 -1.62 -0.32
CA LEU A 48 -4.52 -2.39 0.67
C LEU A 48 -3.09 -1.87 0.72
N LEU A 49 -2.70 -1.36 1.87
CA LEU A 49 -1.32 -1.02 2.18
C LEU A 49 -0.71 -2.21 2.91
N ILE A 50 0.23 -2.89 2.25
CA ILE A 50 0.87 -4.09 2.76
C ILE A 50 2.35 -3.79 2.95
N ARG A 51 2.82 -3.92 4.19
CA ARG A 51 4.25 -3.95 4.47
C ARG A 51 4.70 -5.40 4.47
N ASN A 52 5.82 -5.69 3.81
CA ASN A 52 6.35 -7.04 3.69
C ASN A 52 7.88 -7.08 3.77
N ASP A 53 8.43 -8.25 4.04
CA ASP A 53 9.84 -8.55 3.77
C ASP A 53 10.09 -8.55 2.25
N ASP A 54 11.14 -7.87 1.79
CA ASP A 54 11.53 -7.85 0.36
C ASP A 54 12.26 -9.15 -0.01
N LYS A 55 11.50 -10.24 -0.11
CA LYS A 55 11.98 -11.59 -0.45
C LYS A 55 11.17 -12.17 -1.62
N PRO A 56 11.77 -13.08 -2.42
CA PRO A 56 11.09 -13.69 -3.56
C PRO A 56 9.75 -14.34 -3.19
N GLY A 57 8.73 -14.06 -4.00
CA GLY A 57 7.43 -14.73 -3.95
C GLY A 57 6.33 -13.99 -3.19
N VAL A 58 6.62 -12.95 -2.41
CA VAL A 58 5.58 -12.26 -1.62
C VAL A 58 4.47 -11.63 -2.46
N VAL A 59 4.81 -10.93 -3.55
CA VAL A 59 3.82 -10.34 -4.48
C VAL A 59 2.95 -11.43 -5.11
N GLY A 60 3.57 -12.54 -5.53
CA GLY A 60 2.85 -13.69 -6.08
C GLY A 60 1.88 -14.30 -5.07
N ARG A 61 2.32 -14.50 -3.82
CA ARG A 61 1.46 -15.05 -2.75
C ARG A 61 0.27 -14.14 -2.44
N VAL A 62 0.47 -12.83 -2.34
CA VAL A 62 -0.62 -11.88 -2.15
C VAL A 62 -1.57 -11.87 -3.34
N GLY A 63 -1.03 -11.85 -4.57
CA GLY A 63 -1.85 -11.90 -5.79
C GLY A 63 -2.67 -13.19 -5.90
N THR A 64 -2.07 -14.35 -5.60
CA THR A 64 -2.77 -15.64 -5.55
C THR A 64 -3.86 -15.63 -4.49
N PHE A 65 -3.56 -15.16 -3.28
CA PHE A 65 -4.56 -15.06 -2.21
C PHE A 65 -5.76 -14.21 -2.66
N LEU A 66 -5.53 -13.01 -3.21
CA LEU A 66 -6.61 -12.14 -3.68
C LEU A 66 -7.42 -12.79 -4.80
N GLY A 67 -6.76 -13.49 -5.74
CA GLY A 67 -7.42 -14.25 -6.79
C GLY A 67 -8.28 -15.41 -6.27
N GLU A 68 -7.84 -16.14 -5.24
CA GLU A 68 -8.61 -17.18 -4.57
C GLU A 68 -9.85 -16.63 -3.86
N GLN A 69 -9.80 -15.36 -3.43
CA GLN A 69 -10.93 -14.63 -2.88
C GLN A 69 -11.81 -13.96 -3.94
N PHE A 70 -11.52 -14.18 -5.23
CA PHE A 70 -12.21 -13.56 -6.37
C PHE A 70 -12.15 -12.03 -6.36
N VAL A 71 -11.06 -11.46 -5.87
CA VAL A 71 -10.83 -10.01 -5.81
C VAL A 71 -9.85 -9.60 -6.89
N ASN A 72 -10.29 -8.69 -7.76
CA ASN A 72 -9.45 -8.18 -8.84
C ASN A 72 -8.51 -7.06 -8.35
N ILE A 73 -7.34 -6.92 -8.99
CA ILE A 73 -6.33 -5.91 -8.68
C ILE A 73 -6.30 -4.92 -9.84
N ALA A 74 -6.82 -3.71 -9.62
CA ALA A 74 -6.82 -2.64 -10.60
C ALA A 74 -5.43 -2.01 -10.78
N GLN A 75 -4.68 -1.87 -9.68
CA GLN A 75 -3.33 -1.31 -9.71
C GLN A 75 -2.47 -1.89 -8.59
N LEU A 76 -1.19 -2.06 -8.87
CA LEU A 76 -0.17 -2.43 -7.88
C LEU A 76 1.00 -1.46 -7.98
N ASN A 77 1.36 -0.85 -6.86
CA ASN A 77 2.61 -0.14 -6.69
C ASN A 77 3.48 -0.82 -5.64
N LEU A 78 4.77 -0.97 -5.91
CA LEU A 78 5.72 -1.60 -5.00
C LEU A 78 6.93 -0.69 -4.82
N SER A 79 7.26 -0.44 -3.56
CA SER A 79 8.41 0.35 -3.17
C SER A 79 9.19 -0.37 -2.08
N ARG A 80 10.52 -0.46 -2.23
CA ARG A 80 11.40 -1.09 -1.24
C ARG A 80 12.33 -0.05 -0.65
N ASN A 81 12.62 -0.18 0.64
CA ASN A 81 13.58 0.72 1.29
C ASN A 81 15.03 0.45 0.79
N ARG A 82 15.39 -0.82 0.70
CA ARG A 82 16.65 -1.35 0.15
C ARG A 82 16.43 -2.80 -0.27
N ALA A 83 17.29 -3.31 -1.15
CA ALA A 83 17.24 -4.71 -1.55
C ALA A 83 17.38 -5.64 -0.32
N GLY A 84 16.44 -6.58 -0.17
CA GLY A 84 16.43 -7.54 0.94
C GLY A 84 16.02 -6.94 2.30
N GLY A 85 15.56 -5.69 2.31
CA GLY A 85 14.98 -5.05 3.49
C GLY A 85 13.47 -5.30 3.59
N THR A 86 12.72 -4.21 3.71
CA THR A 86 11.25 -4.24 3.70
C THR A 86 10.72 -3.48 2.51
N ALA A 87 9.52 -3.84 2.08
CA ALA A 87 8.79 -3.17 1.04
C ALA A 87 7.40 -2.73 1.53
N MET A 88 6.89 -1.69 0.88
CA MET A 88 5.51 -1.26 0.92
C MET A 88 4.90 -1.56 -0.44
N SER A 89 3.84 -2.35 -0.44
CA SER A 89 3.00 -2.62 -1.59
C SER A 89 1.66 -1.93 -1.39
N VAL A 90 1.20 -1.21 -2.40
CA VAL A 90 -0.13 -0.59 -2.43
C VAL A 90 -0.93 -1.28 -3.53
N TYR A 91 -1.93 -2.05 -3.14
CA TYR A 91 -2.87 -2.68 -4.06
C TYR A 91 -4.14 -1.87 -4.10
N GLN A 92 -4.60 -1.49 -5.28
CA GLN A 92 -5.95 -1.01 -5.51
C GLN A 92 -6.80 -2.20 -5.95
N ILE A 93 -7.88 -2.45 -5.24
CA ILE A 93 -8.74 -3.62 -5.44
C ILE A 93 -10.18 -3.18 -5.72
N ASP A 94 -10.90 -4.01 -6.47
CA ASP A 94 -12.25 -3.67 -6.89
C ASP A 94 -13.25 -3.80 -5.73
N GLU A 95 -13.03 -4.74 -4.80
CA GLU A 95 -13.89 -4.97 -3.64
C GLU A 95 -13.18 -4.78 -2.29
N THR A 96 -13.91 -4.25 -1.31
CA THR A 96 -13.47 -4.23 0.09
C THR A 96 -13.39 -5.66 0.66
N LEU A 97 -12.26 -6.00 1.26
CA LEU A 97 -12.11 -7.27 1.98
C LEU A 97 -12.86 -7.23 3.32
N ARG A 98 -13.49 -8.35 3.66
CA ARG A 98 -14.07 -8.57 4.99
C ARG A 98 -12.97 -8.73 6.04
N GLY A 99 -13.31 -8.49 7.30
CA GLY A 99 -12.36 -8.60 8.42
C GLY A 99 -11.68 -9.97 8.52
N SER A 100 -12.41 -11.06 8.26
CA SER A 100 -11.84 -12.42 8.23
C SER A 100 -10.80 -12.57 7.12
N THR A 101 -11.11 -12.11 5.91
CA THR A 101 -10.21 -12.16 4.75
C THR A 101 -8.96 -11.29 4.96
N LEU A 102 -9.10 -10.12 5.58
CA LEU A 102 -7.95 -9.30 5.98
C LEU A 102 -7.06 -10.00 7.00
N GLN A 103 -7.67 -10.71 7.96
CA GLN A 103 -6.93 -11.47 8.95
C GLN A 103 -6.16 -12.61 8.28
N GLU A 104 -6.77 -13.36 7.37
CA GLU A 104 -6.08 -14.39 6.57
C GLU A 104 -4.94 -13.81 5.73
N LEU A 105 -5.17 -12.69 5.04
CA LEU A 105 -4.14 -12.00 4.27
C LEU A 105 -2.95 -11.58 5.14
N SER A 106 -3.19 -11.14 6.36
CA SER A 106 -2.12 -10.77 7.31
C SER A 106 -1.23 -11.95 7.72
N GLN A 107 -1.70 -13.20 7.53
CA GLN A 107 -0.95 -14.42 7.83
C GLN A 107 -0.20 -14.96 6.60
N VAL A 108 -0.35 -14.35 5.43
CA VAL A 108 0.40 -14.75 4.23
C VAL A 108 1.91 -14.63 4.51
N PRO A 109 2.73 -15.65 4.19
CA PRO A 109 4.16 -15.60 4.46
C PRO A 109 4.80 -14.34 3.90
N LEU A 110 5.69 -13.72 4.69
CA LEU A 110 6.42 -12.48 4.40
C LEU A 110 5.61 -11.19 4.53
N VAL A 111 4.30 -11.25 4.74
CA VAL A 111 3.49 -10.08 5.12
C VAL A 111 3.78 -9.71 6.57
N LEU A 112 4.06 -8.44 6.80
CA LEU A 112 4.35 -7.87 8.13
C LEU A 112 3.16 -7.10 8.68
N SER A 113 2.42 -6.40 7.82
CA SER A 113 1.18 -5.73 8.20
C SER A 113 0.30 -5.47 6.98
N VAL A 114 -1.01 -5.45 7.20
CA VAL A 114 -2.02 -5.11 6.18
C VAL A 114 -2.92 -4.02 6.75
N LYS A 115 -3.15 -2.96 5.98
CA LYS A 115 -4.16 -1.94 6.28
C LYS A 115 -5.06 -1.77 5.07
N GLN A 116 -6.36 -1.85 5.29
CA GLN A 116 -7.35 -1.51 4.28
C GLN A 116 -7.81 -0.07 4.47
N ILE A 117 -7.88 0.67 3.36
CA ILE A 117 -8.34 2.06 3.32
C ILE A 117 -9.42 2.15 2.25
N ASN A 118 -10.50 2.87 2.56
CA ASN A 118 -11.57 3.20 1.62
C ASN A 118 -11.61 4.72 1.48
N LEU A 119 -11.47 5.21 0.24
CA LEU A 119 -11.45 6.63 -0.12
C LEU A 119 -12.56 6.97 -1.10
#